data_AF-A0A2M7A6R8-F1
#
_entry.id   AF-A0A2M7A6R8-F1
#
_cell.length_a   1.000
_cell.length_b   1.000
_cell.length_c   1.000
_cell.angle_alpha   90.00
_cell.angle_beta   90.00
_cell.angle_gamma   90.00
#
_symmetry.space_group_name_H-M   'P 1'
#
loop_
_entity.id
_entity.type
_entity.pdbx_description
1 polymer ?
#
loop_
_entity_poly.entity_id
_entity_poly.type
_entity_poly.pdbx_seq_one_letter_code
_entity_poly.pdbx_strand_id
1 'polypeptide(L)'
;MSTVTTEKGTHRRAEKFAEQVRRDNYRRAAYVDQDGCLVFHSEETYARYVESTGKRPGEVNAIWVDEQGFRNRHGDFQLRPEVEKELDEIREEPHVPADDVWRELQAMGVRS
;
A
#
# COMPACT_ATOMS: atom_id res chain seq x y z
N MET A 1 19.83 -25.37 -1.42
CA MET A 1 18.60 -25.62 -0.62
C MET A 1 17.55 -24.62 -1.05
N SER A 2 16.35 -25.11 -1.33
CA SER A 2 15.35 -24.56 -2.25
C SER A 2 14.60 -23.32 -1.73
N THR A 3 14.53 -22.26 -2.55
CA THR A 3 13.71 -21.05 -2.34
C THR A 3 12.45 -21.03 -3.23
N VAL A 4 11.95 -22.19 -3.66
CA VAL A 4 10.95 -22.28 -4.77
C VAL A 4 9.50 -22.44 -4.29
N THR A 5 9.22 -22.46 -2.98
CA THR A 5 7.89 -22.85 -2.48
C THR A 5 6.96 -21.69 -2.09
N THR A 6 7.44 -20.44 -2.05
CA THR A 6 6.62 -19.30 -1.56
C THR A 6 5.73 -18.69 -2.65
N GLU A 7 6.23 -18.58 -3.89
CA GLU A 7 5.55 -17.88 -4.99
C GLU A 7 4.26 -18.57 -5.48
N LYS A 8 4.21 -19.91 -5.45
CA LYS A 8 3.00 -20.66 -5.86
C LYS A 8 1.84 -20.56 -4.86
N GLY A 9 2.14 -20.24 -3.60
CA GLY A 9 1.13 -20.16 -2.53
C GLY A 9 0.33 -18.85 -2.54
N THR A 10 1.00 -17.74 -2.82
CA THR A 10 0.42 -16.38 -2.91
C THR A 10 -0.49 -16.22 -4.13
N HIS A 11 -0.02 -16.64 -5.32
CA HIS A 11 -0.81 -16.63 -6.55
C HIS A 11 -2.16 -17.36 -6.41
N ARG A 12 -2.16 -18.55 -5.76
CA ARG A 12 -3.37 -19.35 -5.55
C ARG A 12 -4.37 -18.69 -4.58
N ARG A 13 -3.90 -17.84 -3.67
CA ARG A 13 -4.77 -17.10 -2.73
C ARG A 13 -5.50 -15.95 -3.42
N ALA A 14 -4.80 -15.19 -4.27
CA ALA A 14 -5.39 -14.08 -5.01
C ALA A 14 -6.46 -14.53 -6.02
N GLU A 15 -6.21 -15.62 -6.75
CA GLU A 15 -7.20 -16.19 -7.68
C GLU A 15 -8.45 -16.70 -6.96
N LYS A 16 -8.26 -17.37 -5.81
CA LYS A 16 -9.38 -17.78 -4.94
C LYS A 16 -10.18 -16.59 -4.42
N PHE A 17 -9.53 -15.47 -4.09
CA PHE A 17 -10.23 -14.27 -3.63
C PHE A 17 -11.11 -13.68 -4.73
N ALA A 18 -10.57 -13.52 -5.94
CA ALA A 18 -11.36 -13.06 -7.09
C ALA A 18 -12.56 -13.99 -7.37
N GLU A 19 -12.37 -15.31 -7.26
CA GLU A 19 -13.46 -16.28 -7.40
C GLU A 19 -14.49 -16.17 -6.26
N GLN A 20 -14.06 -15.91 -5.02
CA GLN A 20 -14.95 -15.72 -3.87
C GLN A 20 -15.74 -14.40 -3.95
N VAL A 21 -15.16 -13.32 -4.49
CA VAL A 21 -15.85 -12.07 -4.80
C VAL A 21 -16.93 -12.32 -5.87
N ARG A 22 -16.60 -13.06 -6.94
CA ARG A 22 -17.58 -13.45 -7.98
C ARG A 22 -18.71 -14.33 -7.44
N ARG A 23 -18.44 -15.13 -6.41
CA ARG A 23 -19.43 -15.97 -5.70
C ARG A 23 -20.18 -15.23 -4.59
N ASP A 24 -20.16 -13.89 -4.58
CA ASP A 24 -20.86 -13.02 -3.62
C ASP A 24 -20.41 -13.08 -2.16
N ASN A 25 -19.35 -13.82 -1.83
CA ASN A 25 -18.90 -13.95 -0.44
C ASN A 25 -18.16 -12.71 0.09
N TYR A 26 -17.74 -11.82 -0.80
CA TYR A 26 -16.99 -10.59 -0.48
C TYR A 26 -17.54 -9.35 -1.18
N ARG A 27 -18.82 -9.34 -1.57
CA ARG A 27 -19.47 -8.20 -2.25
C ARG A 27 -19.38 -6.88 -1.47
N ARG A 28 -19.24 -6.96 -0.14
CA ARG A 28 -19.03 -5.80 0.75
C ARG A 28 -17.62 -5.20 0.67
N ALA A 29 -16.65 -5.97 0.18
CA ALA A 29 -15.24 -5.58 0.09
C ALA A 29 -14.84 -5.16 -1.33
N ALA A 30 -15.37 -5.86 -2.34
CA ALA A 30 -15.07 -5.60 -3.74
C ALA A 30 -16.17 -6.13 -4.68
N TYR A 31 -16.16 -5.65 -5.92
CA TYR A 31 -16.91 -6.22 -7.03
C TYR A 31 -16.00 -6.38 -8.26
N VAL A 32 -16.49 -7.11 -9.26
CA VAL A 32 -15.80 -7.23 -10.56
C VAL A 32 -16.59 -6.38 -11.57
N ASP A 33 -15.91 -5.49 -12.28
CA ASP A 33 -16.53 -4.67 -13.32
C ASP A 33 -16.69 -5.42 -14.66
N GLN A 34 -17.19 -4.72 -15.69
CA GLN A 34 -17.46 -5.31 -17.00
C GLN A 34 -16.20 -5.77 -17.74
N ASP A 35 -15.05 -5.18 -17.43
CA ASP A 35 -13.75 -5.50 -18.03
C ASP A 35 -13.01 -6.58 -17.22
N GLY A 36 -13.64 -7.12 -16.17
CA GLY A 36 -13.04 -8.12 -15.29
C GLY A 36 -12.07 -7.53 -14.28
N CYS A 37 -12.07 -6.21 -14.07
CA CYS A 37 -11.26 -5.52 -13.08
C CYS A 37 -11.86 -5.70 -11.68
N LEU A 38 -11.00 -6.01 -10.70
CA LEU A 38 -11.42 -6.12 -9.32
C LEU A 38 -11.44 -4.72 -8.67
N VAL A 39 -12.64 -4.25 -8.33
CA VAL A 39 -12.85 -2.91 -7.78
C VAL A 39 -13.17 -3.00 -6.30
N PHE A 40 -12.26 -2.48 -5.47
CA PHE A 40 -12.39 -2.46 -4.02
C PHE A 40 -13.06 -1.18 -3.52
N HIS A 41 -13.81 -1.29 -2.43
CA HIS A 41 -14.46 -0.14 -1.78
C HIS A 41 -13.55 0.60 -0.79
N SER A 42 -12.36 0.08 -0.51
CA SER A 42 -11.36 0.76 0.31
C SER A 42 -9.94 0.42 -0.11
N GLU A 43 -9.05 1.38 0.11
CA GLU A 43 -7.62 1.22 -0.14
C GLU A 43 -7.02 0.09 0.69
N GLU A 44 -7.40 -0.03 1.97
CA GLU A 44 -6.88 -1.08 2.88
C GLU A 44 -7.12 -2.49 2.32
N THR A 45 -8.33 -2.73 1.78
CA THR A 45 -8.68 -4.06 1.26
C THR A 45 -8.00 -4.34 -0.07
N TYR A 46 -7.83 -3.31 -0.90
CA TYR A 46 -7.04 -3.38 -2.12
C TYR A 46 -5.56 -3.68 -1.83
N ALA A 47 -4.94 -2.96 -0.90
CA ALA A 47 -3.52 -3.13 -0.55
C ALA A 47 -3.24 -4.56 -0.09
N ARG A 48 -4.06 -5.09 0.83
CA ARG A 48 -3.97 -6.50 1.27
C ARG A 48 -4.10 -7.50 0.14
N TYR A 49 -4.97 -7.23 -0.83
CA TYR A 49 -5.12 -8.10 -2.00
C TYR A 49 -3.86 -8.06 -2.87
N VAL A 50 -3.35 -6.87 -3.20
CA VAL A 50 -2.13 -6.69 -3.99
C VAL A 50 -0.94 -7.39 -3.33
N GLU A 51 -0.72 -7.18 -2.03
CA GLU A 51 0.30 -7.89 -1.24
C GLU A 51 0.15 -9.41 -1.33
N SER A 52 -1.09 -9.91 -1.23
CA SER A 52 -1.37 -11.35 -1.31
C SER A 52 -1.05 -11.97 -2.68
N THR A 53 -1.05 -11.16 -3.74
CA THR A 53 -0.75 -11.63 -5.10
C THR A 53 0.74 -11.91 -5.30
N GLY A 54 1.61 -11.23 -4.55
CA GLY A 54 3.06 -11.24 -4.75
C GLY A 54 3.50 -10.57 -6.06
N LYS A 55 2.60 -9.90 -6.78
CA LYS A 55 2.87 -9.16 -8.01
C LYS A 55 3.07 -7.68 -7.72
N ARG A 56 3.65 -6.95 -8.69
CA ARG A 56 3.67 -5.48 -8.61
C ARG A 56 2.26 -4.93 -8.82
N PRO A 57 1.90 -3.80 -8.18
CA PRO A 57 0.58 -3.20 -8.32
C PRO A 57 0.09 -3.02 -9.76
N GLY A 58 0.97 -2.62 -10.70
CA GLY A 58 0.65 -2.44 -12.12
C GLY A 58 0.43 -3.74 -12.90
N GLU A 59 0.84 -4.89 -12.35
CA GLU A 59 0.62 -6.21 -12.94
C GLU A 59 -0.69 -6.86 -12.43
N VAL A 60 -1.37 -6.21 -11.48
CA VAL A 60 -2.63 -6.67 -10.91
C VAL A 60 -3.78 -5.90 -11.56
N ASN A 61 -4.76 -6.61 -12.12
CA ASN A 61 -5.98 -6.01 -12.65
C ASN A 61 -6.98 -5.67 -11.52
N ALA A 62 -6.59 -4.73 -10.66
CA ALA A 62 -7.38 -4.28 -9.53
C ALA A 62 -7.20 -2.79 -9.26
N ILE A 63 -8.24 -2.17 -8.73
CA ILE A 63 -8.29 -0.76 -8.33
C ILE A 63 -9.09 -0.62 -7.03
N TRP A 64 -8.93 0.48 -6.31
CA TRP A 64 -9.91 0.89 -5.29
C TRP A 64 -10.62 2.17 -5.71
N VAL A 65 -11.82 2.35 -5.19
CA VAL A 65 -12.58 3.60 -5.33
C VAL A 65 -12.55 4.32 -4.00
N ASP A 66 -12.15 5.59 -4.00
CA ASP A 66 -12.18 6.41 -2.80
C ASP A 66 -13.59 6.97 -2.52
N GLU A 67 -13.73 7.69 -1.39
CA GLU A 67 -15.01 8.27 -0.98
C GLU A 67 -15.57 9.29 -1.98
N GLN A 68 -14.72 9.86 -2.83
CA GLN A 68 -15.08 10.84 -3.86
C GLN A 68 -15.42 10.15 -5.20
N GLY A 69 -15.28 8.83 -5.29
CA GLY A 69 -15.58 8.05 -6.48
C GLY A 69 -14.40 7.92 -7.46
N PHE A 70 -13.20 8.38 -7.10
CA PHE A 70 -12.04 8.24 -7.98
C PHE A 70 -11.50 6.83 -7.95
N ARG A 71 -11.12 6.34 -9.13
CA ARG A 71 -10.46 5.04 -9.31
C ARG A 71 -8.96 5.21 -9.12
N ASN A 72 -8.41 4.48 -8.17
CA ASN A 72 -7.02 4.58 -7.77
C ASN A 72 -6.33 3.22 -7.83
N ARG A 73 -5.01 3.25 -8.02
CA ARG A 73 -4.11 2.08 -7.93
C ARG A 73 -2.75 2.51 -7.38
N HIS A 74 -2.05 1.62 -6.68
CA HIS A 74 -0.68 1.91 -6.30
C HIS A 74 0.20 1.94 -7.55
N GLY A 75 1.21 2.82 -7.54
CA GLY A 75 2.21 2.88 -8.60
C GLY A 75 3.30 1.82 -8.39
N ASP A 76 4.00 1.46 -9.46
CA ASP A 76 5.15 0.55 -9.41
C ASP A 76 6.46 1.25 -9.02
N PHE A 77 6.37 2.38 -8.31
CA PHE A 77 7.55 3.19 -7.99
C PHE A 77 8.50 2.40 -7.09
N GLN A 78 9.71 2.17 -7.58
CA GLN A 78 10.84 1.73 -6.77
C GLN A 78 11.66 2.95 -6.40
N LEU A 79 11.94 3.10 -5.10
CA LEU A 79 12.90 4.11 -4.66
C LEU A 79 14.26 3.80 -5.29
N ARG A 80 14.97 4.84 -5.71
CA ARG A 80 16.38 4.66 -6.09
C ARG A 80 17.17 4.32 -4.82
N PRO A 81 18.21 3.47 -4.90
CA PRO A 81 19.01 3.08 -3.74
C PRO A 81 19.55 4.27 -2.94
N GLU A 82 19.86 5.39 -3.61
CA GLU A 82 20.35 6.61 -2.95
C GLU A 82 19.26 7.26 -2.08
N VAL A 83 18.00 7.24 -2.53
CA VAL A 83 16.86 7.81 -1.81
C VAL A 83 16.45 6.89 -0.66
N GLU A 84 16.57 5.58 -0.84
CA GLU A 84 16.34 4.60 0.24
C GLU A 84 17.36 4.79 1.38
N LYS A 85 18.64 4.96 1.04
CA LYS A 85 19.70 5.26 2.02
C LYS A 85 19.46 6.59 2.74
N GLU A 86 19.07 7.64 2.02
CA GLU A 86 18.75 8.95 2.60
C GLU A 86 17.56 8.86 3.57
N LEU A 87 16.51 8.10 3.23
CA LEU A 87 15.37 7.89 4.12
C LEU A 87 15.72 7.08 5.36
N ASP A 88 16.57 6.07 5.24
CA ASP A 88 17.07 5.32 6.40
C ASP A 88 17.94 6.21 7.30
N GLU A 89 18.79 7.07 6.73
CA GLU A 89 19.55 8.07 7.50
C GLU A 89 18.63 9.01 8.28
N ILE A 90 17.57 9.54 7.64
CA ILE A 90 16.56 10.40 8.30
C ILE A 90 15.79 9.65 9.41
N ARG A 91 15.52 8.36 9.24
CA ARG A 91 14.85 7.55 10.27
C ARG A 91 15.73 7.32 11.49
N GLU A 92 17.03 7.21 11.28
CA GLU A 92 18.02 7.05 12.34
C GLU A 92 18.44 8.40 12.95
N GLU A 93 18.04 9.54 12.36
CA GLU A 93 18.26 10.84 12.98
C GLU A 93 17.50 10.93 14.32
N PRO A 94 18.16 11.42 15.38
CA PRO A 94 17.51 11.61 16.66
C PRO A 94 16.35 12.59 16.52
N HIS A 95 15.13 12.06 16.60
CA HIS A 95 13.91 12.85 16.56
C HIS A 95 13.80 13.70 17.83
N VAL A 96 14.06 15.00 17.70
CA VAL A 96 13.85 15.96 18.80
C VAL A 96 12.35 16.27 18.90
N PRO A 97 11.71 16.06 20.06
CA PRO A 97 10.32 16.42 20.26
C PRO A 97 10.07 17.90 19.92
N ALA A 98 8.96 18.19 19.25
CA ALA A 98 8.62 19.54 18.82
C ALA A 98 8.62 20.55 19.99
N ASP A 99 8.22 20.11 21.20
CA ASP A 99 8.22 20.94 22.39
C ASP A 99 9.63 21.38 22.82
N ASP A 100 10.63 20.50 22.68
CA ASP A 100 12.02 20.84 23.01
C ASP A 100 12.60 21.82 21.99
N VAL A 101 12.28 21.64 20.71
CA VAL A 101 12.64 22.58 19.63
C VAL A 101 12.02 23.95 19.91
N TRP A 102 10.74 24.01 20.29
CA TRP A 102 10.08 25.29 20.58
C TRP A 102 10.66 25.98 21.82
N ARG A 103 11.06 25.23 22.85
CA ARG A 103 11.74 25.80 24.03
C ARG A 103 13.09 26.41 23.66
N GLU A 104 13.90 25.74 22.84
CA GLU A 104 15.16 26.31 22.35
C GLU A 104 14.93 27.55 21.48
N LEU A 105 13.98 27.52 20.55
CA LEU A 105 13.68 28.66 19.69
C LEU A 105 13.21 29.88 20.48
N GLN A 106 12.38 29.68 21.52
CA GLN A 106 11.99 30.76 22.43
C GLN A 106 13.17 31.30 23.25
N ALA A 107 14.09 30.43 23.70
CA ALA A 107 15.32 30.85 24.38
C ALA A 107 16.24 31.66 23.45
N MET A 108 16.19 31.40 22.13
CA MET A 108 16.87 32.19 21.09
C MET A 108 16.11 33.47 20.69
N GLY A 109 14.94 33.73 21.29
CA GLY A 109 14.16 34.95 21.07
C GLY A 109 13.23 34.91 19.85
N VAL A 110 13.07 33.73 19.22
CA VAL A 110 12.07 33.52 18.16
C VAL A 110 10.69 33.50 18.81
N ARG A 111 9.83 34.43 18.42
CA ARG A 111 8.45 34.51 18.90
C ARG A 111 7.51 33.94 17.85
N SER A 112 6.44 33.29 18.32
CA SER A 112 5.31 32.87 17.50
C SER A 112 4.44 34.04 17.08
#